data_AF-A0A7D5YTP0-F1
#
_entry.id   AF-A0A7D5YTP0-F1
#
_cell.length_a   1.000
_cell.length_b   1.000
_cell.length_c   1.000
_cell.angle_alpha   90.00
_cell.angle_beta   90.00
_cell.angle_gamma   90.00
#
_symmetry.space_group_name_H-M   'P 1'
#
loop_
_entity.id
_entity.type
_entity.pdbx_description
1 polymer ?
#
loop_
_entity_poly.entity_id
_entity_poly.type
_entity_poly.pdbx_seq_one_letter_code
_entity_poly.pdbx_strand_id
1 'polypeptide(L)'
;MRVVPAFWGFDPAPISPHYKTGLIICGFPGIGKSELADQPLLVPDYRIIELDSAGFFSFHGSANFVAEYCKALKEACQRNTIVLASTHDEVLDQLSLQPLPIVLLHPRWWEKDQWIARLQSRGASDALVNLVQNDWYTLMDNFTRFTNFFAYSIASDANLLQIIEEMVTGILDHLEVLGREIGAEGG
;
A
#
# COMPACT_ATOMS: atom_id res chain seq x y z
N MET A 1 9.58 -10.71 -8.03
CA MET A 1 8.65 -9.76 -8.68
C MET A 1 7.56 -10.56 -9.36
N ARG A 2 6.34 -10.54 -8.81
CA ARG A 2 5.18 -11.15 -9.47
C ARG A 2 4.47 -10.05 -10.27
N VAL A 3 4.38 -10.24 -11.59
CA VAL A 3 3.66 -9.33 -12.49
C VAL A 3 2.36 -10.00 -12.87
N VAL A 4 1.24 -9.45 -12.42
CA VAL A 4 -0.08 -9.89 -12.86
C VAL A 4 -0.43 -9.10 -14.14
N PRO A 5 -0.76 -9.75 -15.27
CA PRO A 5 -1.06 -9.05 -16.51
C PRO A 5 -2.35 -8.24 -16.39
N ALA A 6 -2.35 -7.01 -16.93
CA ALA A 6 -3.60 -6.32 -17.23
C ALA A 6 -4.34 -7.11 -18.32
N PHE A 7 -5.63 -7.36 -18.15
CA PHE A 7 -6.42 -8.16 -19.08
C PHE A 7 -6.66 -7.37 -20.38
N TRP A 8 -6.04 -7.81 -21.48
CA TRP A 8 -6.35 -7.34 -22.83
C TRP A 8 -7.38 -8.30 -23.45
N GLY A 9 -8.66 -7.93 -23.41
CA GLY A 9 -9.71 -8.80 -23.95
C GLY A 9 -11.06 -8.14 -24.29
N PHE A 10 -11.24 -6.85 -24.03
CA PHE A 10 -12.41 -6.10 -24.49
C PHE A 10 -11.95 -4.77 -25.08
N ASP A 11 -12.42 -4.48 -26.29
CA ASP A 11 -12.23 -3.21 -26.97
C ASP A 11 -12.87 -2.10 -26.10
N PRO A 12 -12.08 -1.21 -25.47
CA PRO A 12 -12.65 -0.20 -24.60
C PRO A 12 -13.35 0.83 -25.49
N ALA A 13 -14.63 1.05 -25.23
CA ALA A 13 -15.40 2.12 -25.86
C ALA A 13 -14.60 3.44 -25.86
N PRO A 14 -14.64 4.24 -26.93
CA PRO A 14 -13.80 5.43 -27.01
C PRO A 14 -14.35 6.56 -26.13
N ILE A 15 -13.40 7.24 -25.44
CA ILE A 15 -13.43 8.57 -24.78
C ILE A 15 -13.33 8.57 -23.22
N SER A 16 -12.07 8.57 -22.71
CA SER A 16 -11.37 9.57 -21.83
C SER A 16 -12.02 10.16 -20.55
N PRO A 17 -11.25 10.58 -19.50
CA PRO A 17 -10.04 11.39 -19.63
C PRO A 17 -8.73 10.82 -19.06
N HIS A 18 -7.65 11.44 -19.52
CA HIS A 18 -6.25 11.29 -19.11
C HIS A 18 -6.03 11.31 -17.60
N TYR A 19 -5.69 10.18 -17.03
CA TYR A 19 -5.48 10.01 -15.60
C TYR A 19 -4.64 8.73 -15.38
N LYS A 20 -3.90 8.51 -14.31
CA LYS A 20 -3.68 9.23 -13.03
C LYS A 20 -2.34 8.70 -12.49
N THR A 21 -1.65 9.48 -11.66
CA THR A 21 -0.37 9.13 -11.03
C THR A 21 -0.37 7.72 -10.40
N GLY A 22 0.79 7.08 -10.31
CA GLY A 22 0.91 5.84 -9.52
C GLY A 22 0.58 6.08 -8.05
N LEU A 23 0.33 5.03 -7.29
CA LEU A 23 0.07 5.09 -5.85
C LEU A 23 0.91 4.04 -5.14
N ILE A 24 1.56 4.41 -4.04
CA ILE A 24 2.24 3.45 -3.15
C ILE A 24 1.37 3.27 -1.91
N ILE A 25 1.00 2.02 -1.62
CA ILE A 25 0.28 1.64 -0.42
C ILE A 25 1.25 0.91 0.51
N CYS A 26 1.57 1.58 1.61
CA CYS A 26 2.34 1.05 2.72
C CYS A 26 1.36 0.46 3.72
N GLY A 27 1.37 -0.86 3.91
CA GLY A 27 0.35 -1.53 4.74
C GLY A 27 0.95 -2.25 5.94
N PHE A 28 0.29 -2.11 7.09
CA PHE A 28 0.64 -2.78 8.35
C PHE A 28 0.78 -4.32 8.16
N PRO A 29 1.62 -5.01 8.95
CA PRO A 29 1.78 -6.45 8.83
C PRO A 29 0.45 -7.21 8.97
N GLY A 30 0.18 -8.12 8.04
CA GLY A 30 -1.06 -8.90 8.03
C GLY A 30 -2.33 -8.12 7.64
N ILE A 31 -2.20 -6.89 7.12
CA ILE A 31 -3.34 -6.13 6.62
C ILE A 31 -4.04 -6.83 5.45
N GLY A 32 -3.28 -7.57 4.62
CA GLY A 32 -3.74 -8.40 3.49
C GLY A 32 -3.35 -7.87 2.10
N LYS A 33 -2.15 -7.26 2.00
CA LYS A 33 -1.55 -6.81 0.72
C LYS A 33 -1.47 -7.94 -0.32
N SER A 34 -1.01 -9.13 0.07
CA SER A 34 -0.86 -10.26 -0.86
C SER A 34 -2.21 -10.78 -1.36
N GLU A 35 -3.24 -10.77 -0.51
CA GLU A 35 -4.62 -11.12 -0.89
C GLU A 35 -5.17 -10.15 -1.94
N LEU A 36 -4.87 -8.85 -1.81
CA LEU A 36 -5.21 -7.84 -2.83
C LEU A 36 -4.44 -8.08 -4.14
N ALA A 37 -3.16 -8.41 -4.08
CA ALA A 37 -2.34 -8.65 -5.27
C ALA A 37 -2.87 -9.83 -6.12
N ASP A 38 -3.58 -10.77 -5.51
CA ASP A 38 -4.23 -11.90 -6.18
C ASP A 38 -5.58 -11.56 -6.82
N GLN A 39 -6.08 -10.33 -6.67
CA GLN A 39 -7.38 -9.90 -7.15
C GLN A 39 -7.29 -8.67 -8.09
N PRO A 40 -6.70 -8.83 -9.30
CA PRO A 40 -6.42 -7.72 -10.21
C PRO A 40 -7.68 -7.04 -10.80
N LEU A 41 -8.87 -7.60 -10.59
CA LEU A 41 -10.13 -7.10 -11.18
C LEU A 41 -10.87 -6.09 -10.29
N LEU A 42 -10.39 -5.82 -9.08
CA LEU A 42 -11.06 -4.95 -8.11
C LEU A 42 -10.91 -3.46 -8.40
N VAL A 43 -9.86 -3.11 -9.14
CA VAL A 43 -9.56 -1.72 -9.49
C VAL A 43 -9.43 -1.66 -11.01
N PRO A 44 -10.54 -1.44 -11.74
CA PRO A 44 -10.51 -1.27 -13.18
C PRO A 44 -9.45 -0.26 -13.58
N ASP A 45 -8.75 -0.53 -14.68
CA ASP A 45 -7.71 0.33 -15.26
C ASP A 45 -6.40 0.45 -14.46
N TYR A 46 -6.24 -0.22 -13.31
CA TYR A 46 -4.99 -0.22 -12.55
C TYR A 46 -4.28 -1.58 -12.57
N ARG A 47 -2.95 -1.53 -12.65
CA ARG A 47 -2.07 -2.67 -12.40
C ARG A 47 -1.67 -2.68 -10.92
N ILE A 48 -1.83 -3.82 -10.26
CA ILE A 48 -1.35 -4.01 -8.88
C ILE A 48 0.03 -4.70 -8.92
N ILE A 49 1.01 -4.13 -8.24
CA ILE A 49 2.36 -4.67 -8.10
C ILE A 49 2.67 -4.81 -6.61
N GLU A 50 2.87 -6.04 -6.15
CA GLU A 50 3.40 -6.29 -4.81
C GLU A 50 4.93 -6.36 -4.86
N LEU A 51 5.58 -5.48 -4.10
CA LEU A 51 7.02 -5.49 -3.90
C LEU A 51 7.32 -5.91 -2.46
N ASP A 52 7.86 -7.12 -2.31
CA ASP A 52 8.30 -7.63 -1.02
C ASP A 52 9.76 -7.25 -0.74
N SER A 53 9.96 -6.55 0.38
CA SER A 53 11.25 -6.15 0.92
C SER A 53 12.22 -7.32 1.17
N ALA A 54 11.74 -8.53 1.48
CA ALA A 54 12.60 -9.66 1.83
C ALA A 54 13.56 -10.05 0.70
N GLY A 55 13.11 -9.93 -0.55
CA GLY A 55 13.95 -10.17 -1.73
C GLY A 55 15.09 -9.16 -1.87
N PHE A 56 14.84 -7.88 -1.54
CA PHE A 56 15.84 -6.82 -1.59
C PHE A 56 16.87 -6.97 -0.47
N PHE A 57 16.41 -7.30 0.75
CA PHE A 57 17.31 -7.55 1.87
C PHE A 57 18.26 -8.71 1.58
N SER A 58 17.73 -9.81 1.01
CA SER A 58 18.52 -10.98 0.65
C SER A 58 19.56 -10.71 -0.44
N PHE A 59 19.25 -9.81 -1.39
CA PHE A 59 20.13 -9.51 -2.54
C PHE A 59 21.15 -8.40 -2.26
N HIS A 60 20.77 -7.37 -1.50
CA HIS A 60 21.60 -6.17 -1.28
C HIS A 60 22.22 -6.09 0.13
N GLY A 61 21.79 -6.93 1.07
CA GLY A 61 22.20 -6.85 2.47
C GLY A 61 21.68 -5.59 3.19
N SER A 62 21.98 -5.47 4.48
CA SER A 62 21.45 -4.37 5.31
C SER A 62 21.89 -2.97 4.87
N ALA A 63 23.11 -2.83 4.33
CA ALA A 63 23.69 -1.52 4.02
C ALA A 63 23.00 -0.79 2.85
N ASN A 64 22.46 -1.53 1.88
CA ASN A 64 21.87 -0.95 0.66
C ASN A 64 20.39 -1.27 0.48
N PHE A 65 19.81 -2.10 1.36
CA PHE A 65 18.43 -2.55 1.27
C PHE A 65 17.44 -1.40 1.11
N VAL A 66 17.50 -0.40 2.00
CA VAL A 66 16.50 0.69 2.05
C VAL A 66 16.54 1.51 0.76
N ALA A 67 17.74 1.86 0.28
CA ALA A 67 17.92 2.67 -0.91
C ALA A 67 17.42 1.96 -2.19
N GLU A 68 17.80 0.69 -2.38
CA GLU A 68 17.40 -0.08 -3.56
C GLU A 68 15.91 -0.42 -3.54
N TYR A 69 15.34 -0.70 -2.36
CA TYR A 69 13.91 -0.94 -2.21
C TYR A 69 13.08 0.32 -2.47
N CYS A 70 13.47 1.48 -1.91
CA CYS A 70 12.81 2.75 -2.20
C CYS A 70 12.90 3.14 -3.68
N LYS A 71 14.03 2.86 -4.32
CA LYS A 71 14.21 3.04 -5.76
C LYS A 71 13.25 2.16 -6.55
N ALA A 72 13.14 0.87 -6.22
CA ALA A 72 12.22 -0.04 -6.88
C ALA A 72 10.75 0.35 -6.69
N LEU A 73 10.37 0.80 -5.49
CA LEU A 73 9.02 1.33 -5.21
C LEU A 73 8.71 2.52 -6.11
N LYS A 74 9.64 3.47 -6.23
CA LYS A 74 9.51 4.65 -7.08
C LYS A 74 9.42 4.28 -8.57
N GLU A 75 10.27 3.37 -9.03
CA GLU A 75 10.26 2.90 -10.42
C GLU A 75 8.97 2.14 -10.75
N ALA A 76 8.42 1.37 -9.79
CA ALA A 76 7.15 0.68 -9.95
C ALA A 76 5.94 1.62 -9.88
N CYS A 77 6.06 2.78 -9.22
CA CYS A 77 5.00 3.77 -9.06
C CYS A 77 4.77 4.59 -10.35
N GLN A 78 4.46 3.90 -11.44
CA GLN A 78 4.10 4.48 -12.73
C GLN A 78 2.60 4.80 -12.78
N ARG A 79 2.19 5.53 -13.82
CA ARG A 79 0.76 5.79 -14.08
C ARG A 79 -0.05 4.49 -14.05
N ASN A 80 -1.25 4.58 -13.49
CA ASN A 80 -2.19 3.46 -13.40
C ASN A 80 -1.60 2.23 -12.70
N THR A 81 -0.73 2.46 -11.72
CA THR A 81 -0.12 1.39 -10.94
C THR A 81 -0.34 1.61 -9.46
N ILE A 82 -0.80 0.58 -8.76
CA ILE A 82 -0.84 0.51 -7.31
C ILE A 82 0.32 -0.39 -6.88
N VAL A 83 1.26 0.18 -6.14
CA VAL A 83 2.42 -0.53 -5.59
C VAL A 83 2.14 -0.85 -4.13
N LEU A 84 2.08 -2.13 -3.79
CA LEU A 84 1.94 -2.59 -2.42
C LEU A 84 3.33 -2.79 -1.82
N ALA A 85 3.63 -2.04 -0.77
CA ALA A 85 4.93 -2.04 -0.11
C ALA A 85 4.86 -2.74 1.25
N SER A 86 5.80 -3.66 1.50
CA SER A 86 6.20 -4.04 2.86
C SER A 86 6.88 -2.85 3.55
N THR A 87 6.49 -2.57 4.80
CA THR A 87 6.92 -1.37 5.53
C THR A 87 7.92 -1.70 6.62
N HIS A 88 9.07 -1.04 6.56
CA HIS A 88 10.05 -0.96 7.64
C HIS A 88 10.23 0.50 8.01
N ASP A 89 10.66 0.77 9.24
CA ASP A 89 10.75 2.14 9.74
C ASP A 89 11.64 3.03 8.87
N GLU A 90 12.85 2.55 8.58
CA GLU A 90 13.85 3.22 7.73
C GLU A 90 13.35 3.45 6.30
N VAL A 91 12.47 2.58 5.79
CA VAL A 91 11.85 2.74 4.46
C VAL A 91 10.83 3.86 4.49
N LEU A 92 9.98 3.93 5.51
CA LEU A 92 9.01 5.01 5.66
C LEU A 92 9.71 6.37 5.82
N ASP A 93 10.81 6.41 6.58
CA ASP A 93 11.65 7.61 6.69
C ASP A 93 12.17 8.06 5.32
N GLN A 94 12.80 7.16 4.57
CA GLN A 94 13.34 7.51 3.26
C GLN A 94 12.25 7.93 2.26
N LEU A 95 11.07 7.30 2.32
CA LEU A 95 9.93 7.65 1.49
C LEU A 95 9.32 9.01 1.88
N SER A 96 9.34 9.39 3.16
CA SER A 96 8.78 10.66 3.65
C SER A 96 9.49 11.89 3.09
N LEU A 97 10.74 11.71 2.65
CA LEU A 97 11.56 12.75 2.04
C LEU A 97 11.28 12.95 0.54
N GLN A 98 10.39 12.17 -0.06
CA GLN A 98 10.11 12.21 -1.49
C GLN A 98 8.67 12.68 -1.78
N PRO A 99 8.45 13.42 -2.89
CA PRO A 99 7.13 13.82 -3.33
C PRO A 99 6.43 12.64 -4.04
N LEU A 100 6.21 11.55 -3.31
CA LEU A 100 5.53 10.36 -3.81
C LEU A 100 4.12 10.25 -3.24
N PRO A 101 3.13 9.85 -4.05
CA PRO A 101 1.77 9.59 -3.58
C PRO A 101 1.78 8.31 -2.75
N ILE A 102 1.86 8.48 -1.43
CA ILE A 102 1.95 7.39 -0.46
C ILE A 102 0.74 7.43 0.46
N VAL A 103 0.16 6.25 0.66
CA VAL A 103 -0.89 6.00 1.64
C VAL A 103 -0.42 4.98 2.67
N LEU A 104 -0.66 5.27 3.94
CA LEU A 104 -0.45 4.35 5.05
C LEU A 104 -1.77 3.66 5.42
N LEU A 105 -1.77 2.32 5.44
CA LEU A 105 -2.89 1.51 5.90
C LEU A 105 -2.52 0.80 7.19
N HIS A 106 -3.30 1.02 8.24
CA HIS A 106 -3.04 0.42 9.54
C HIS A 106 -4.35 0.01 10.24
N PRO A 107 -4.31 -0.91 11.21
CA PRO A 107 -5.46 -1.19 12.05
C PRO A 107 -5.78 0.00 12.97
N ARG A 108 -6.98 0.01 13.56
CA ARG A 108 -7.29 0.93 14.66
C ARG A 108 -6.41 0.64 15.86
N TRP A 109 -5.86 1.71 16.46
CA TRP A 109 -4.87 1.64 17.54
C TRP A 109 -5.31 0.76 18.72
N TRP A 110 -6.58 0.82 19.09
CA TRP A 110 -7.14 0.12 20.26
C TRP A 110 -7.56 -1.34 19.98
N GLU A 111 -7.38 -1.85 18.76
CA GLU A 111 -7.89 -3.16 18.36
C GLU A 111 -6.81 -4.26 18.30
N LYS A 112 -5.78 -4.18 19.15
CA LYS A 112 -4.67 -5.14 19.18
C LYS A 112 -5.16 -6.60 19.25
N ASP A 113 -5.99 -6.91 20.23
CA ASP A 113 -6.42 -8.29 20.49
C ASP A 113 -7.31 -8.82 19.37
N GLN A 114 -8.19 -7.97 18.83
CA GLN A 114 -9.06 -8.32 17.69
C GLN A 114 -8.22 -8.56 16.43
N TRP A 115 -7.17 -7.76 16.22
CA TRP A 115 -6.26 -7.93 15.10
C TRP A 115 -5.46 -9.23 15.20
N ILE A 116 -4.96 -9.57 16.39
CA ILE A 116 -4.29 -10.86 16.63
C ILE A 116 -5.24 -12.03 16.37
N ALA A 117 -6.47 -11.96 16.89
CA ALA A 117 -7.48 -12.98 16.64
C ALA A 117 -7.80 -13.13 15.14
N ARG A 118 -7.88 -12.01 14.41
CA ARG A 118 -8.03 -11.99 12.94
C ARG A 118 -6.89 -12.73 12.27
N LEU A 119 -5.63 -12.43 12.58
CA LEU A 119 -4.47 -13.09 11.97
C LEU A 119 -4.51 -14.61 12.20
N GLN A 120 -4.79 -15.03 13.43
CA GLN A 120 -4.93 -16.45 13.78
C GLN A 120 -6.06 -17.13 13.00
N SER A 121 -7.24 -16.50 12.94
CA SER A 121 -8.40 -17.05 12.21
C SER A 121 -8.17 -17.21 10.71
N ARG A 122 -7.28 -16.39 10.14
CA ARG A 122 -6.88 -16.42 8.72
C ARG A 122 -5.73 -17.40 8.44
N GLY A 123 -5.23 -18.10 9.45
CA GLY A 123 -4.11 -19.03 9.29
C GLY A 123 -2.78 -18.32 9.03
N ALA A 124 -2.60 -17.10 9.54
CA ALA A 124 -1.29 -16.44 9.53
C ALA A 124 -0.24 -17.29 10.24
N SER A 125 1.02 -17.16 9.82
CA SER A 125 2.13 -17.87 10.47
C SER A 125 2.37 -17.40 11.90
N ASP A 126 2.83 -18.31 12.76
CA ASP A 126 3.21 -17.97 14.14
C ASP A 126 4.22 -16.83 14.20
N ALA A 127 5.15 -16.78 13.24
CA ALA A 127 6.13 -15.70 13.14
C ALA A 127 5.46 -14.32 12.94
N LEU A 128 4.46 -14.23 12.06
CA LEU A 128 3.72 -12.98 11.83
C LEU A 128 2.86 -12.62 13.04
N VAL A 129 2.19 -13.59 13.65
CA VAL A 129 1.38 -13.37 14.87
C VAL A 129 2.25 -12.85 16.00
N ASN A 130 3.40 -13.49 16.25
CA ASN A 130 4.35 -13.10 17.30
C ASN A 130 4.95 -11.71 17.03
N LEU A 131 5.31 -11.39 15.79
CA LEU A 131 5.79 -10.06 15.40
C LEU A 131 4.77 -8.99 15.79
N VAL A 132 3.52 -9.14 15.36
CA VAL A 132 2.46 -8.15 15.62
C VAL A 132 2.11 -8.09 17.10
N GLN A 133 2.09 -9.23 17.79
CA GLN A 133 1.76 -9.29 19.22
C GLN A 133 2.81 -8.58 20.08
N ASN A 134 4.09 -8.80 19.79
CA ASN A 134 5.19 -8.25 20.58
C ASN A 134 5.44 -6.77 20.25
N ASP A 135 5.35 -6.41 18.97
CA ASP A 135 5.78 -5.09 18.50
C ASP A 135 4.62 -4.16 18.12
N TRP A 136 3.36 -4.50 18.47
CA TRP A 136 2.16 -3.73 18.11
C TRP A 136 2.32 -2.21 18.22
N TYR A 137 2.75 -1.72 19.37
CA TYR A 137 2.83 -0.28 19.63
C TYR A 137 3.92 0.39 18.80
N THR A 138 5.06 -0.27 18.63
CA THR A 138 6.15 0.21 17.77
C THR A 138 5.72 0.23 16.31
N LEU A 139 5.08 -0.84 15.83
CA LEU A 139 4.55 -0.89 14.47
C LEU A 139 3.50 0.20 14.23
N MET A 140 2.62 0.45 15.21
CA MET A 140 1.61 1.50 15.09
C MET A 140 2.23 2.90 15.10
N ASP A 141 3.20 3.17 15.97
CA ASP A 141 3.90 4.46 16.04
C ASP A 141 4.57 4.80 14.70
N ASN A 142 5.20 3.81 14.06
CA ASN A 142 5.79 3.96 12.73
C ASN A 142 4.75 4.36 11.67
N PHE A 143 3.48 3.99 11.82
CA PHE A 143 2.41 4.36 10.89
C PHE A 143 1.73 5.67 11.25
N THR A 144 1.77 6.11 12.51
CA THR A 144 1.05 7.31 12.97
C THR A 144 1.95 8.54 13.11
N ARG A 145 3.27 8.40 13.08
CA ARG A 145 4.20 9.52 13.25
C ARG A 145 4.31 10.45 12.03
N PHE A 146 3.94 9.97 10.85
CA PHE A 146 4.05 10.72 9.59
C PHE A 146 2.79 11.53 9.31
N THR A 147 2.91 12.86 9.35
CA THR A 147 1.79 13.78 9.08
C THR A 147 1.68 14.17 7.60
N ASN A 148 2.71 13.89 6.80
CA ASN A 148 2.79 14.18 5.37
C ASN A 148 2.19 13.07 4.49
N PHE A 149 1.80 11.94 5.08
CA PHE A 149 1.13 10.85 4.37
C PHE A 149 -0.35 10.83 4.70
N PHE A 150 -1.17 10.40 3.74
CA PHE A 150 -2.54 10.02 4.02
C PHE A 150 -2.55 8.70 4.78
N ALA A 151 -3.12 8.70 5.98
CA ALA A 151 -3.25 7.49 6.79
C ALA A 151 -4.72 7.09 6.92
N TYR A 152 -4.99 5.80 6.76
CA TYR A 152 -6.32 5.22 6.92
C TYR A 152 -6.27 4.06 7.91
N SER A 153 -7.15 4.13 8.91
CA SER A 153 -7.34 3.06 9.87
C SER A 153 -8.45 2.11 9.40
N ILE A 154 -8.24 0.81 9.50
CA ILE A 154 -9.28 -0.19 9.25
C ILE A 154 -9.65 -0.96 10.52
N ALA A 155 -10.91 -1.38 10.58
CA ALA A 155 -11.39 -2.21 11.67
C ALA A 155 -10.94 -3.67 11.51
N SER A 156 -10.73 -4.36 12.62
CA SER A 156 -10.20 -5.73 12.68
C SER A 156 -11.17 -6.79 12.18
N ASP A 157 -12.47 -6.53 12.26
CA ASP A 157 -13.56 -7.39 11.77
C ASP A 157 -13.89 -7.14 10.29
N ALA A 158 -13.46 -6.02 9.74
CA ALA A 158 -13.84 -5.63 8.40
C ALA A 158 -13.11 -6.47 7.33
N ASN A 159 -13.84 -6.86 6.28
CA ASN A 159 -13.24 -7.57 5.17
C ASN A 159 -12.35 -6.60 4.39
N LEU A 160 -11.03 -6.88 4.38
CA LEU A 160 -10.07 -6.00 3.72
C LEU A 160 -10.43 -5.79 2.25
N LEU A 161 -10.92 -6.83 1.59
CA LEU A 161 -11.32 -6.77 0.20
C LEU A 161 -12.35 -5.65 -0.05
N GLN A 162 -13.41 -5.65 0.76
CA GLN A 162 -14.49 -4.69 0.69
C GLN A 162 -14.03 -3.28 1.07
N ILE A 163 -13.18 -3.17 2.09
CA ILE A 163 -12.61 -1.88 2.48
C ILE A 163 -11.70 -1.33 1.38
N ILE A 164 -10.92 -2.17 0.71
CA ILE A 164 -9.99 -1.73 -0.34
C ILE A 164 -10.75 -1.29 -1.59
N GLU A 165 -11.88 -1.89 -1.94
CA GLU A 165 -12.74 -1.36 -3.02
C GLU A 165 -13.21 0.07 -2.71
N GLU A 166 -13.78 0.28 -1.52
CA GLU A 166 -14.26 1.59 -1.07
C GLU A 166 -13.11 2.60 -0.92
N MET A 167 -11.99 2.16 -0.37
CA MET A 167 -10.82 2.99 -0.14
C MET A 167 -10.07 3.33 -1.41
N VAL A 168 -9.84 2.38 -2.33
CA VAL A 168 -9.12 2.69 -3.57
C VAL A 168 -9.97 3.62 -4.42
N THR A 169 -11.28 3.37 -4.53
CA THR A 169 -12.19 4.31 -5.19
C THR A 169 -12.12 5.70 -4.55
N GLY A 170 -12.24 5.77 -3.21
CA GLY A 170 -12.19 7.04 -2.48
C GLY A 170 -10.83 7.74 -2.50
N ILE A 171 -9.72 7.01 -2.43
CA ILE A 171 -8.34 7.53 -2.49
C ILE A 171 -8.07 8.08 -3.88
N LEU A 172 -8.47 7.35 -4.93
CA LEU A 172 -8.27 7.79 -6.30
C LEU A 172 -9.12 9.03 -6.63
N ASP A 173 -10.36 9.06 -6.16
CA ASP A 173 -11.24 10.24 -6.28
C ASP A 173 -10.68 11.44 -5.50
N HIS A 174 -10.12 11.22 -4.30
CA HIS A 174 -9.54 12.30 -3.50
C HIS A 174 -8.22 12.83 -4.07
N LEU A 175 -7.34 11.95 -4.58
CA LEU A 175 -6.10 12.34 -5.25
C LEU A 175 -6.37 13.10 -6.57
N GLU A 176 -7.49 12.84 -7.24
CA GLU A 176 -7.94 13.66 -8.38
C GLU A 176 -8.24 15.10 -7.99
N VAL A 177 -8.97 15.30 -6.89
CA VAL A 177 -9.36 16.64 -6.42
C VAL A 177 -8.11 17.47 -6.16
N LEU A 178 -7.15 16.90 -5.43
CA LEU A 178 -5.88 17.56 -5.10
C LEU A 178 -5.03 17.86 -6.34
N GLY A 179 -5.00 16.95 -7.33
CA GLY A 179 -4.29 17.18 -8.59
C GLY A 179 -4.88 18.32 -9.44
N ARG A 180 -6.20 18.54 -9.35
CA ARG A 180 -6.89 19.65 -10.03
C ARG A 180 -6.65 20.99 -9.32
N GLU A 181 -6.60 21.00 -7.99
CA GLU A 181 -6.35 22.21 -7.20
C GLU A 181 -4.91 22.73 -7.41
N ILE A 182 -3.92 21.84 -7.39
CA ILE A 182 -2.50 22.21 -7.64
C ILE A 182 -2.28 22.68 -9.10
N GLY A 183 -3.02 22.13 -10.07
CA GLY A 183 -2.96 22.55 -11.47
C GLY A 183 -3.68 23.87 -11.76
N ALA A 184 -4.66 24.25 -10.94
CA ALA A 184 -5.41 25.50 -11.09
C ALA A 184 -4.68 26.72 -10.49
N GLU A 185 -3.80 26.53 -9.52
CA GLU A 185 -2.99 27.61 -8.93
C GLU A 185 -1.69 27.91 -9.69
N GLY A 186 -1.32 27.08 -10.67
CA GLY A 186 -0.11 27.23 -11.48
C GLY A 186 -0.35 27.67 -12.94
N GLY A 187 -1.58 28.10 -13.28
CA GLY A 187 -2.00 28.49 -14.64
C GLY A 187 -2.17 29.98 -14.84
#